data_AF-A0A1E3PD73-F1
#
_entry.id   AF-A0A1E3PD73-F1
#
_cell.length_a   1.000
_cell.length_b   1.000
_cell.length_c   1.000
_cell.angle_alpha   90.00
_cell.angle_beta   90.00
_cell.angle_gamma   90.00
#
_symmetry.space_group_name_H-M   'P 1'
#
loop_
_entity.id
_entity.type
_entity.pdbx_description
1 polymer ?
#
loop_
_entity_poly.entity_id
_entity_poly.type
_entity_poly.pdbx_seq_one_letter_code
_entity_poly.pdbx_strand_id
1 'polypeptide(L)'
;MAVPLSSVLPNSFSDMYTADIMNDKHLLLPNGRPQFTSRELIDWQLNDLRSLLIIPSMKPEWNGVIPVIVDDLAPKGSTNLKLFRILVLPLDASDQLITQTLVSSDIYLEHGFDAEFLLQTAQYTLEAARQRQYSARGMKPLSSGFLQSEKVTKIILTKPEWRNIIENYMLNLGCEAQCRMDFRLACTELRNRPVAKPIEDNNSHNTKSNSNSLLKRALLTSSSTSPDAPSANKSSLTKEEKQRIWTLVQHHLYKRIGLNWEPDSFDS
;
A
#
# COMPACT_ATOMS: atom_id res chain seq x y z
N MET A 1 -6.40 19.04 -24.33
CA MET A 1 -7.47 18.07 -24.64
C MET A 1 -7.83 17.35 -23.36
N ALA A 2 -9.11 17.26 -23.01
CA ALA A 2 -9.58 16.51 -21.85
C ALA A 2 -10.34 15.27 -22.31
N VAL A 3 -10.10 14.13 -21.66
CA VAL A 3 -10.71 12.84 -22.02
C VAL A 3 -11.27 12.14 -20.78
N PRO A 4 -12.39 11.40 -20.88
CA PRO A 4 -12.92 10.64 -19.75
C PRO A 4 -11.99 9.50 -19.36
N LEU A 5 -11.90 9.20 -18.07
CA LEU A 5 -11.10 8.10 -17.51
C LEU A 5 -11.47 6.77 -18.17
N SER A 6 -12.77 6.49 -18.32
CA SER A 6 -13.26 5.27 -18.96
C SER A 6 -12.68 5.05 -20.38
N SER A 7 -12.40 6.12 -21.13
CA SER A 7 -11.85 6.02 -22.50
C SER A 7 -10.35 5.73 -22.57
N VAL A 8 -9.62 5.98 -21.48
CA VAL A 8 -8.18 5.75 -21.44
C VAL A 8 -7.81 4.40 -20.84
N LEU A 9 -8.69 3.83 -20.00
CA LEU A 9 -8.50 2.52 -19.38
C LEU A 9 -8.45 1.39 -20.43
N PRO A 10 -7.74 0.28 -20.13
CA PRO A 10 -7.71 -0.88 -21.01
C PRO A 10 -9.08 -1.55 -21.14
N ASN A 11 -9.47 -1.86 -22.38
CA ASN A 11 -10.68 -2.64 -22.68
C ASN A 11 -10.42 -4.15 -22.73
N SER A 12 -9.15 -4.55 -22.73
CA SER A 12 -8.70 -5.94 -22.67
C SER A 12 -7.43 -6.04 -21.83
N PHE A 13 -7.28 -7.17 -21.16
CA PHE A 13 -6.14 -7.51 -20.32
C PHE A 13 -5.32 -8.68 -20.85
N SER A 14 -5.69 -9.22 -22.02
CA SER A 14 -5.09 -10.43 -22.60
C SER A 14 -3.58 -10.33 -22.87
N ASP A 15 -3.06 -9.12 -23.07
CA ASP A 15 -1.64 -8.88 -23.31
C ASP A 15 -0.89 -8.43 -22.04
N MET A 16 -1.59 -8.25 -20.92
CA MET A 16 -1.01 -7.81 -19.64
C MET A 16 -0.66 -8.96 -18.71
N TYR A 17 -1.15 -10.17 -18.98
CA TYR A 17 -0.93 -11.36 -18.17
C TYR A 17 -0.54 -12.54 -19.05
N THR A 18 0.03 -13.56 -18.45
CA THR A 18 0.50 -14.76 -19.15
C THR A 18 -0.68 -15.65 -19.58
N ALA A 19 -0.46 -16.46 -20.62
CA ALA A 19 -1.53 -17.24 -21.25
C ALA A 19 -2.16 -18.27 -20.30
N ASP A 20 -1.39 -18.83 -19.37
CA ASP A 20 -1.86 -19.74 -18.32
C ASP A 20 -2.94 -19.09 -17.44
N ILE A 21 -2.74 -17.83 -17.02
CA ILE A 21 -3.73 -17.08 -16.24
C ILE A 21 -4.95 -16.73 -17.11
N MET A 22 -4.71 -16.28 -18.34
CA MET A 22 -5.79 -15.79 -19.21
C MET A 22 -6.67 -16.91 -19.78
N ASN A 23 -6.16 -18.13 -19.87
CA ASN A 23 -6.91 -19.29 -20.38
C ASN A 23 -7.83 -19.92 -19.33
N ASP A 24 -7.56 -19.72 -18.05
CA ASP A 24 -8.39 -20.26 -16.97
C ASP A 24 -9.45 -19.23 -16.54
N LYS A 25 -10.69 -19.44 -16.98
CA LYS A 25 -11.83 -18.58 -16.64
C LYS A 25 -12.11 -18.54 -15.13
N HIS A 26 -11.73 -19.56 -14.36
CA HIS A 26 -11.92 -19.57 -12.91
C HIS A 26 -10.97 -18.62 -12.18
N LEU A 27 -9.89 -18.19 -12.83
CA LEU A 27 -8.94 -17.23 -12.29
C LEU A 27 -9.28 -15.79 -12.69
N LEU A 28 -10.37 -15.56 -13.44
CA LEU A 28 -10.76 -14.24 -13.93
C LEU A 28 -11.97 -13.67 -13.19
N LEU A 29 -12.00 -12.34 -13.09
CA LEU A 29 -13.13 -11.53 -12.66
C LEU A 29 -14.08 -11.29 -13.87
N PRO A 30 -15.34 -10.86 -13.62
CA PRO A 30 -16.29 -10.57 -14.70
C PRO A 30 -15.80 -9.49 -15.69
N ASN A 31 -14.91 -8.60 -15.27
CA ASN A 31 -14.29 -7.58 -16.12
C ASN A 31 -13.08 -8.09 -16.93
N GLY A 32 -12.76 -9.39 -16.87
CA GLY A 32 -11.66 -10.02 -17.60
C GLY A 32 -10.28 -9.91 -16.94
N ARG A 33 -10.18 -9.35 -15.73
CA ARG A 33 -8.91 -9.28 -14.98
C ARG A 33 -8.68 -10.51 -14.12
N PRO A 34 -7.43 -10.89 -13.83
CA PRO A 34 -7.16 -11.95 -12.87
C PRO A 34 -7.69 -11.63 -11.46
N GLN A 35 -8.22 -12.63 -10.76
CA GLN A 35 -8.80 -12.46 -9.43
C GLN A 35 -7.82 -11.89 -8.40
N PHE A 36 -6.53 -12.25 -8.50
CA PHE A 36 -5.49 -11.74 -7.60
C PHE A 36 -5.25 -10.22 -7.70
N THR A 37 -5.80 -9.55 -8.72
CA THR A 37 -5.72 -8.09 -8.84
C THR A 37 -6.76 -7.36 -8.00
N SER A 38 -7.73 -8.08 -7.44
CA SER A 38 -8.69 -7.53 -6.46
C SER A 38 -8.20 -7.85 -5.06
N ARG A 39 -7.91 -6.82 -4.26
CA ARG A 39 -7.44 -7.00 -2.88
C ARG A 39 -8.18 -6.08 -1.92
N GLU A 40 -8.40 -6.59 -0.72
CA GLU A 40 -8.95 -5.82 0.40
C GLU A 40 -7.84 -5.05 1.12
N LEU A 41 -7.29 -4.06 0.41
CA LEU A 41 -6.30 -3.11 0.93
C LEU A 41 -6.89 -1.70 0.88
N ILE A 42 -6.50 -0.86 1.83
CA ILE A 42 -6.90 0.55 1.85
C ILE A 42 -6.59 1.23 0.51
N ASP A 43 -7.57 1.98 -0.02
CA ASP A 43 -7.47 2.73 -1.29
C ASP A 43 -7.03 1.90 -2.52
N TRP A 44 -7.17 0.57 -2.47
CA TRP A 44 -6.70 -0.33 -3.52
C TRP A 44 -7.30 0.00 -4.88
N GLN A 45 -8.63 0.21 -4.94
CA GLN A 45 -9.34 0.45 -6.20
C GLN A 45 -8.89 1.74 -6.90
N LEU A 46 -8.66 2.82 -6.14
CA LEU A 46 -8.15 4.07 -6.69
C LEU A 46 -6.76 3.89 -7.29
N ASN A 47 -5.89 3.21 -6.55
CA ASN A 47 -4.49 3.02 -6.94
C ASN A 47 -4.33 2.01 -8.06
N ASP A 48 -5.22 1.02 -8.11
CA ASP A 48 -5.33 0.11 -9.23
C ASP A 48 -5.70 0.86 -10.52
N LEU A 49 -6.67 1.79 -10.49
CA LEU A 49 -6.95 2.67 -11.63
C LEU A 49 -5.74 3.52 -12.03
N ARG A 50 -5.02 4.11 -11.06
CA ARG A 50 -3.78 4.86 -11.35
C ARG A 50 -2.71 3.98 -12.00
N SER A 51 -2.58 2.73 -11.56
CA SER A 51 -1.63 1.77 -12.14
C SER A 51 -1.94 1.46 -13.62
N LEU A 52 -3.21 1.47 -14.01
CA LEU A 52 -3.66 1.27 -15.39
C LEU A 52 -3.34 2.45 -16.31
N LEU A 53 -3.01 3.61 -15.75
CA LEU A 53 -2.64 4.83 -16.49
C LEU A 53 -1.14 4.98 -16.72
N ILE A 54 -0.34 4.08 -16.14
CA ILE A 54 1.01 3.85 -16.63
C ILE A 54 0.85 3.04 -17.91
N ILE A 55 1.37 3.51 -19.04
CA ILE A 55 1.17 2.88 -20.37
C ILE A 55 2.52 2.70 -21.09
N PRO A 56 2.67 1.68 -21.96
CA PRO A 56 3.94 1.42 -22.62
C PRO A 56 4.30 2.43 -23.71
N SER A 57 3.32 3.10 -24.31
CA SER A 57 3.54 4.05 -25.39
C SER A 57 2.41 5.09 -25.47
N MET A 58 2.72 6.26 -26.02
CA MET A 58 1.71 7.28 -26.33
C MET A 58 0.74 6.77 -27.38
N LYS A 59 -0.56 6.99 -27.16
CA LYS A 59 -1.57 6.63 -28.16
C LYS A 59 -1.50 7.60 -29.36
N PRO A 60 -1.54 7.12 -30.62
CA PRO A 60 -1.44 7.98 -31.80
C PRO A 60 -2.47 9.12 -31.85
N GLU A 61 -3.70 8.84 -31.41
CA GLU A 61 -4.82 9.80 -31.39
C GLU A 61 -4.58 11.00 -30.47
N TRP A 62 -3.58 10.94 -29.59
CA TRP A 62 -3.21 12.05 -28.70
C TRP A 62 -2.30 13.08 -29.38
N ASN A 63 -1.87 12.84 -30.62
CA ASN A 63 -1.09 13.79 -31.42
C ASN A 63 0.15 14.34 -30.68
N GLY A 64 0.82 13.48 -29.90
CA GLY A 64 2.01 13.84 -29.13
C GLY A 64 1.76 14.60 -27.81
N VAL A 65 0.50 14.81 -27.41
CA VAL A 65 0.13 15.55 -26.18
C VAL A 65 -0.64 14.66 -25.22
N ILE A 66 -0.13 14.45 -24.01
CA ILE A 66 -0.85 13.70 -22.97
C ILE A 66 -2.14 14.45 -22.59
N PRO A 67 -3.32 13.82 -22.70
CA PRO A 67 -4.57 14.47 -22.36
C PRO A 67 -4.75 14.58 -20.84
N VAL A 68 -5.54 15.56 -20.42
CA VAL A 68 -6.01 15.67 -19.02
C VAL A 68 -7.15 14.68 -18.83
N ILE A 69 -7.09 13.88 -17.77
CA ILE A 69 -8.14 12.90 -17.46
C ILE A 69 -9.24 13.56 -16.64
N VAL A 70 -10.48 13.35 -17.07
CA VAL A 70 -11.70 13.68 -16.32
C VAL A 70 -12.24 12.40 -15.71
N ASP A 71 -12.43 12.39 -14.39
CA ASP A 71 -13.06 11.26 -13.70
C ASP A 71 -14.56 11.25 -13.99
N ASP A 72 -14.96 10.46 -14.98
CA ASP A 72 -16.34 10.21 -15.37
C ASP A 72 -16.97 9.01 -14.63
N LEU A 73 -16.20 8.35 -13.76
CA LEU A 73 -16.67 7.21 -12.95
C LEU A 73 -17.13 7.66 -11.56
N ALA A 74 -16.69 8.83 -11.09
CA ALA A 74 -17.14 9.37 -9.82
C ALA A 74 -18.62 9.78 -9.82
N PRO A 75 -19.31 9.72 -8.66
CA PRO A 75 -20.66 10.23 -8.51
C PRO A 75 -20.78 11.71 -8.95
N LYS A 76 -21.88 12.06 -9.62
CA LYS A 76 -22.16 13.42 -10.08
C LYS A 76 -22.02 14.42 -8.92
N GLY A 77 -21.05 15.33 -9.01
CA GLY A 77 -20.75 16.34 -7.99
C GLY A 77 -19.34 16.26 -7.40
N SER A 78 -18.63 15.13 -7.59
CA SER A 78 -17.19 15.04 -7.28
C SER A 78 -16.38 15.64 -8.42
N THR A 79 -15.82 16.84 -8.22
CA THR A 79 -15.13 17.62 -9.27
C THR A 79 -13.61 17.57 -9.15
N ASN A 80 -13.05 16.45 -8.68
CA ASN A 80 -11.62 16.36 -8.43
C ASN A 80 -10.84 16.05 -9.73
N LEU A 81 -10.65 17.08 -10.56
CA LEU A 81 -10.01 17.02 -11.89
C LEU A 81 -8.51 16.65 -11.89
N LYS A 82 -7.92 16.34 -10.72
CA LYS A 82 -6.48 16.03 -10.55
C LYS A 82 -6.20 14.65 -9.94
N LEU A 83 -7.15 13.72 -10.00
CA LEU A 83 -6.99 12.39 -9.43
C LEU A 83 -6.09 11.46 -10.27
N PHE A 84 -6.04 11.69 -11.58
CA PHE A 84 -5.48 10.76 -12.55
C PHE A 84 -4.50 11.43 -13.49
N ARG A 85 -3.34 10.78 -13.68
CA ARG A 85 -2.27 11.21 -14.57
C ARG A 85 -1.78 10.03 -15.38
N ILE A 86 -1.53 10.25 -16.66
CA ILE A 86 -0.93 9.27 -17.56
C ILE A 86 0.59 9.35 -17.45
N LEU A 87 1.22 8.21 -17.30
CA LEU A 87 2.69 8.08 -17.34
C LEU A 87 3.06 7.12 -18.46
N VAL A 88 4.07 7.48 -19.25
CA VAL A 88 4.56 6.61 -20.32
C VAL A 88 5.81 5.91 -19.84
N LEU A 89 5.74 4.59 -19.72
CA LEU A 89 6.85 3.72 -19.33
C LEU A 89 7.13 2.69 -20.43
N PRO A 90 8.07 2.97 -21.34
CA PRO A 90 8.40 2.05 -22.44
C PRO A 90 8.82 0.66 -21.97
N LEU A 91 8.54 -0.37 -22.79
CA LEU A 91 8.95 -1.75 -22.52
C LEU A 91 10.47 -1.94 -22.55
N ASP A 92 11.17 -1.04 -23.24
CA ASP A 92 12.63 -0.95 -23.30
C ASP A 92 13.16 0.17 -22.37
N ALA A 93 12.41 0.57 -21.35
CA ALA A 93 12.91 1.51 -20.35
C ALA A 93 14.14 0.96 -19.61
N SER A 94 15.06 1.85 -19.27
CA SER A 94 16.18 1.51 -18.36
C SER A 94 15.65 1.30 -16.94
N ASP A 95 16.42 0.60 -16.12
CA ASP A 95 16.06 0.40 -14.71
C ASP A 95 15.90 1.74 -13.98
N GLN A 96 16.76 2.72 -14.27
CA GLN A 96 16.64 4.08 -13.75
C GLN A 96 15.31 4.74 -14.14
N LEU A 97 14.89 4.62 -15.41
CA LEU A 97 13.63 5.21 -15.87
C LEU A 97 12.42 4.49 -15.25
N ILE A 98 12.48 3.17 -15.11
CA ILE A 98 11.43 2.38 -14.43
C ILE A 98 11.30 2.87 -12.98
N THR A 99 12.40 2.90 -12.23
CA THR A 99 12.41 3.36 -10.84
C THR A 99 11.90 4.80 -10.72
N GLN A 100 12.39 5.73 -11.54
CA GLN A 100 11.95 7.12 -11.52
C GLN A 100 10.45 7.25 -11.84
N THR A 101 9.94 6.46 -12.79
CA THR A 101 8.52 6.49 -13.15
C THR A 101 7.64 5.98 -12.01
N LEU A 102 8.05 4.89 -11.33
CA LEU A 102 7.31 4.35 -10.18
C LEU A 102 7.31 5.34 -9.01
N VAL A 103 8.48 5.87 -8.63
CA VAL A 103 8.62 6.83 -7.52
C VAL A 103 7.84 8.12 -7.76
N SER A 104 7.85 8.61 -9.00
CA SER A 104 7.15 9.85 -9.35
C SER A 104 5.66 9.64 -9.68
N SER A 105 5.14 8.42 -9.57
CA SER A 105 3.74 8.11 -9.85
C SER A 105 2.80 8.61 -8.75
N ASP A 106 1.51 8.70 -9.07
CA ASP A 106 0.48 9.08 -8.10
C ASP A 106 -0.04 7.87 -7.30
N ILE A 107 0.58 6.69 -7.46
CA ILE A 107 0.19 5.47 -6.75
C ILE A 107 0.42 5.68 -5.24
N TYR A 108 -0.64 5.53 -4.46
CA TYR A 108 -0.72 5.73 -3.01
C TYR A 108 -0.28 7.13 -2.53
N LEU A 109 -0.45 8.16 -3.37
CA LEU A 109 -0.06 9.55 -3.06
C LEU A 109 -0.66 10.06 -1.74
N GLU A 110 -1.90 9.69 -1.44
CA GLU A 110 -2.65 10.08 -0.23
C GLU A 110 -2.04 9.59 1.08
N HIS A 111 -1.16 8.57 1.03
CA HIS A 111 -0.49 8.02 2.22
C HIS A 111 0.81 8.73 2.57
N GLY A 112 1.25 9.69 1.74
CA GLY A 112 2.35 10.60 2.07
C GLY A 112 3.66 9.87 2.37
N PHE A 113 3.95 8.80 1.63
CA PHE A 113 5.22 8.09 1.72
C PHE A 113 6.38 9.03 1.39
N ASP A 114 7.46 8.92 2.16
CA ASP A 114 8.68 9.68 1.89
C ASP A 114 9.41 9.15 0.66
N ALA A 115 10.24 10.01 0.06
CA ALA A 115 10.94 9.70 -1.18
C ALA A 115 11.92 8.53 -1.06
N GLU A 116 12.52 8.32 0.12
CA GLU A 116 13.46 7.23 0.36
C GLU A 116 12.74 5.89 0.37
N PHE A 117 11.62 5.79 1.10
CA PHE A 117 10.78 4.59 1.10
C PHE A 117 10.26 4.23 -0.30
N LEU A 118 9.78 5.23 -1.06
CA LEU A 118 9.31 5.03 -2.44
C LEU A 118 10.43 4.50 -3.34
N LEU A 119 11.63 5.08 -3.20
CA LEU A 119 12.82 4.67 -3.96
C LEU A 119 13.22 3.23 -3.63
N GLN A 120 13.39 2.90 -2.35
CA GLN A 120 13.75 1.56 -1.90
C GLN A 120 12.74 0.52 -2.37
N THR A 121 11.43 0.82 -2.24
CA THR A 121 10.36 -0.07 -2.70
C THR A 121 10.44 -0.31 -4.21
N ALA A 122 10.64 0.74 -5.00
CA ALA A 122 10.75 0.62 -6.45
C ALA A 122 12.00 -0.17 -6.88
N GLN A 123 13.15 0.07 -6.22
CA GLN A 123 14.40 -0.64 -6.49
C GLN A 123 14.28 -2.13 -6.16
N TYR A 124 13.76 -2.46 -4.98
CA TYR A 124 13.55 -3.85 -4.55
C TYR A 124 12.57 -4.58 -5.48
N THR A 125 11.44 -3.95 -5.84
CA THR A 125 10.46 -4.53 -6.78
C THR A 125 11.10 -4.84 -8.14
N LEU A 126 11.91 -3.91 -8.66
CA LEU A 126 12.59 -4.09 -9.94
C LEU A 126 13.67 -5.17 -9.87
N GLU A 127 14.47 -5.19 -8.81
CA GLU A 127 15.50 -6.21 -8.60
C GLU A 127 14.87 -7.61 -8.56
N ALA A 128 13.80 -7.81 -7.78
CA ALA A 128 13.06 -9.07 -7.71
C ALA A 128 12.46 -9.48 -9.07
N ALA A 129 12.02 -8.52 -9.89
CA ALA A 129 11.56 -8.81 -11.26
C ALA A 129 12.71 -9.22 -12.17
N ARG A 130 13.86 -8.53 -12.10
CA ARG A 130 15.06 -8.86 -12.89
C ARG A 130 15.61 -10.24 -12.52
N GLN A 131 15.69 -10.57 -11.24
CA GLN A 131 16.12 -11.89 -10.78
C GLN A 131 15.26 -13.02 -11.37
N ARG A 132 13.92 -12.85 -11.38
CA ARG A 132 12.99 -13.80 -12.01
C ARG A 132 13.20 -13.90 -13.51
N GLN A 133 13.42 -12.77 -14.18
CA GLN A 133 13.67 -12.71 -15.62
C GLN A 133 14.98 -13.41 -16.02
N TYR A 134 16.07 -13.19 -15.29
CA TYR A 134 17.34 -13.88 -15.52
C TYR A 134 17.18 -15.38 -15.32
N SER A 135 16.53 -15.79 -14.24
CA SER A 135 16.27 -17.20 -13.93
C SER A 135 15.44 -17.87 -15.03
N ALA A 136 14.37 -17.22 -15.51
CA ALA A 136 13.52 -17.74 -16.58
C ALA A 136 14.26 -17.89 -17.92
N ARG A 137 15.28 -17.06 -18.17
CA ARG A 137 16.11 -17.11 -19.38
C ARG A 137 17.35 -18.00 -19.22
N GLY A 138 17.53 -18.66 -18.08
CA GLY A 138 18.72 -19.46 -17.78
C GLY A 138 20.01 -18.63 -17.68
N MET A 139 19.88 -17.32 -17.43
CA MET A 139 21.01 -16.39 -17.29
C MET A 139 21.39 -16.27 -15.81
N LYS A 140 22.68 -16.12 -15.52
CA LYS A 140 23.13 -15.79 -14.17
C LYS A 140 22.81 -14.32 -13.86
N PRO A 141 22.31 -14.00 -12.65
CA PRO A 141 22.12 -12.62 -12.25
C PRO A 141 23.46 -11.89 -12.30
N LEU A 142 23.48 -10.73 -12.94
CA LEU A 142 24.61 -9.79 -12.83
C LEU A 142 24.70 -9.38 -11.35
N SER A 143 25.90 -9.48 -10.78
CA SER A 143 26.15 -9.26 -9.34
C SER A 143 25.52 -7.96 -8.85
N SER A 144 24.92 -8.00 -7.66
CA SER A 144 24.19 -6.91 -7.01
C SER A 144 25.00 -5.63 -6.97
N GLY A 145 24.66 -4.70 -7.85
CA GLY A 145 25.27 -3.39 -7.91
C GLY A 145 24.54 -2.55 -8.93
N PHE A 146 23.83 -1.52 -8.45
CA PHE A 146 23.12 -0.52 -9.25
C PHE A 146 24.01 0.25 -10.26
N LEU A 147 25.30 -0.08 -10.32
CA LEU A 147 26.27 0.43 -11.26
C LEU A 147 26.86 -0.74 -12.05
N GLN A 148 26.29 -1.02 -13.23
CA GLN A 148 26.98 -1.86 -14.21
C GLN A 148 26.91 -1.26 -15.61
N SER A 149 28.08 -0.71 -15.99
CA SER A 149 28.76 -0.80 -17.28
C SER A 149 27.90 -0.82 -18.56
N GLU A 150 28.19 0.11 -19.47
CA GLU A 150 27.54 0.41 -20.76
C GLU A 150 27.36 -0.77 -21.76
N LYS A 151 27.74 -2.00 -21.40
CA LYS A 151 27.59 -3.21 -22.23
C LYS A 151 26.58 -4.22 -21.66
N VAL A 152 25.68 -3.82 -20.79
CA VAL A 152 24.53 -4.68 -20.41
C VAL A 152 23.55 -4.70 -21.59
N THR A 153 23.35 -5.88 -22.17
CA THR A 153 22.27 -6.15 -23.14
C THR A 153 20.97 -5.58 -22.59
N LYS A 154 20.43 -4.56 -23.25
CA LYS A 154 19.17 -3.92 -22.89
C LYS A 154 18.05 -4.97 -22.91
N ILE A 155 17.64 -5.46 -21.74
CA ILE A 155 16.60 -6.48 -21.64
C ILE A 155 15.24 -5.81 -21.75
N ILE A 156 14.63 -5.96 -22.93
CA ILE A 156 13.26 -5.52 -23.20
C ILE A 156 12.29 -6.37 -22.38
N LEU A 157 11.39 -5.70 -21.66
CA LEU A 157 10.30 -6.33 -20.91
C LEU A 157 9.19 -6.76 -21.87
N THR A 158 8.67 -7.95 -21.67
CA THR A 158 7.34 -8.29 -22.17
C THR A 158 6.29 -7.48 -21.41
N LYS A 159 5.12 -7.29 -22.01
CA LYS A 159 4.04 -6.54 -21.34
C LYS A 159 3.57 -7.20 -20.02
N PRO A 160 3.52 -8.55 -19.89
CA PRO A 160 3.28 -9.19 -18.60
C PRO A 160 4.36 -8.91 -17.55
N GLU A 161 5.65 -8.96 -17.91
CA GLU A 161 6.75 -8.61 -16.98
C GLU A 161 6.66 -7.15 -16.53
N TRP A 162 6.43 -6.24 -17.47
CA TRP A 162 6.24 -4.82 -17.21
C TRP A 162 5.05 -4.55 -16.30
N ARG A 163 3.92 -5.23 -16.54
CA ARG A 163 2.71 -5.09 -15.71
C ARG A 163 2.97 -5.61 -14.30
N ASN A 164 3.65 -6.74 -14.18
CA ASN A 164 3.97 -7.36 -12.91
C ASN A 164 4.86 -6.45 -12.04
N ILE A 165 5.79 -5.69 -12.63
CA ILE A 165 6.59 -4.70 -11.90
C ILE A 165 5.69 -3.63 -11.28
N ILE A 166 4.78 -3.04 -12.08
CA ILE A 166 3.86 -1.99 -11.62
C ILE A 166 2.92 -2.51 -10.52
N GLU A 167 2.34 -3.69 -10.71
CA GLU A 167 1.42 -4.27 -9.71
C GLU A 167 2.10 -4.64 -8.41
N ASN A 168 3.32 -5.18 -8.46
CA ASN A 168 4.06 -5.50 -7.23
C ASN A 168 4.50 -4.23 -6.49
N TYR A 169 4.85 -3.17 -7.22
CA TYR A 169 5.15 -1.87 -6.60
C TYR A 169 3.92 -1.35 -5.85
N MET A 170 2.76 -1.32 -6.53
CA MET A 170 1.49 -0.95 -5.92
C MET A 170 1.10 -1.85 -4.74
N LEU A 171 1.33 -3.16 -4.84
CA LEU A 171 1.06 -4.12 -3.77
C LEU A 171 1.90 -3.82 -2.53
N ASN A 172 3.19 -3.55 -2.70
CA ASN A 172 4.08 -3.20 -1.59
C ASN A 172 3.63 -1.91 -0.89
N LEU A 173 3.29 -0.87 -1.67
CA LEU A 173 2.76 0.38 -1.13
C LEU A 173 1.43 0.18 -0.41
N GLY A 174 0.52 -0.62 -0.97
CA GLY A 174 -0.77 -0.93 -0.34
C GLY A 174 -0.64 -1.74 0.94
N CYS A 175 0.31 -2.68 0.99
CA CYS A 175 0.60 -3.42 2.21
C CYS A 175 1.15 -2.48 3.30
N GLU A 176 2.08 -1.59 2.97
CA GLU A 176 2.60 -0.61 3.92
C GLU A 176 1.52 0.34 4.43
N ALA A 177 0.70 0.89 3.53
CA ALA A 177 -0.41 1.78 3.86
C ALA A 177 -1.38 1.13 4.86
N GLN A 178 -1.76 -0.12 4.56
CA GLN A 178 -2.64 -0.91 5.42
C GLN A 178 -1.99 -1.21 6.78
N CYS A 179 -0.71 -1.62 6.79
CA CYS A 179 0.05 -1.85 8.02
C CYS A 179 0.11 -0.60 8.92
N ARG A 180 0.39 0.57 8.36
CA ARG A 180 0.39 1.85 9.10
C ARG A 180 -0.97 2.18 9.69
N MET A 181 -2.06 1.89 8.99
CA MET A 181 -3.41 2.08 9.51
C MET A 181 -3.71 1.10 10.66
N ASP A 182 -3.51 -0.20 10.41
CA ASP A 182 -3.81 -1.26 11.37
C ASP A 182 -2.96 -1.11 12.65
N PHE A 183 -1.70 -0.71 12.52
CA PHE A 183 -0.82 -0.37 13.63
C PHE A 183 -1.37 0.78 14.49
N ARG A 184 -1.83 1.88 13.85
CA ARG A 184 -2.43 3.01 14.57
C ARG A 184 -3.70 2.61 15.34
N LEU A 185 -4.53 1.75 14.74
CA LEU A 185 -5.73 1.21 15.38
C LEU A 185 -5.37 0.33 16.57
N ALA A 186 -4.43 -0.60 16.41
CA ALA A 186 -3.97 -1.50 17.47
C ALA A 186 -3.36 -0.73 18.66
N CYS A 187 -2.52 0.28 18.39
CA CYS A 187 -1.99 1.15 19.44
C CYS A 187 -3.09 1.93 20.17
N THR A 188 -4.12 2.37 19.46
CA THR A 188 -5.24 3.11 20.05
C THR A 188 -6.10 2.21 20.93
N GLU A 189 -6.37 0.98 20.48
CA GLU A 189 -7.11 -0.01 21.24
C GLU A 189 -6.40 -0.35 22.56
N LEU A 190 -5.10 -0.63 22.52
CA LEU A 190 -4.32 -0.98 23.71
C LEU A 190 -4.24 0.15 24.72
N ARG A 191 -4.11 1.40 24.27
CA ARG A 191 -4.14 2.58 25.16
C ARG A 191 -5.51 2.78 25.82
N ASN A 192 -6.58 2.35 25.16
CA ASN A 192 -7.95 2.49 25.65
C ASN A 192 -8.41 1.29 26.49
N ARG A 193 -7.63 0.21 26.59
CA ARG A 193 -7.96 -0.91 27.48
C ARG A 193 -7.90 -0.42 28.92
N PRO A 194 -9.01 -0.45 29.67
CA PRO A 194 -8.97 -0.12 31.09
C PRO A 194 -8.03 -1.10 31.77
N VAL A 195 -7.04 -0.59 32.49
CA VAL A 195 -6.19 -1.41 33.38
C VAL A 195 -7.14 -2.19 34.26
N ALA A 196 -7.16 -3.52 34.10
CA ALA A 196 -7.89 -4.39 35.01
C ALA A 196 -7.35 -4.07 36.41
N LYS A 197 -8.19 -3.45 37.25
CA LYS A 197 -7.82 -3.21 38.63
C LYS A 197 -7.45 -4.56 39.23
N PRO A 198 -6.33 -4.70 39.94
CA PRO A 198 -6.09 -5.89 40.73
C PRO A 198 -7.33 -6.10 41.61
N ILE A 199 -7.83 -7.33 41.63
CA ILE A 199 -8.92 -7.74 42.51
C ILE A 199 -8.39 -7.56 43.93
N GLU A 200 -8.69 -6.42 44.54
CA GLU A 200 -8.63 -6.29 45.99
C GLU A 200 -9.82 -7.08 46.53
N ASP A 201 -9.54 -8.28 47.03
CA ASP A 201 -10.41 -8.96 47.98
C ASP A 201 -10.65 -8.02 49.14
N ASN A 202 -11.86 -7.47 49.26
CA ASN A 202 -12.42 -7.10 50.54
C ASN A 202 -13.94 -7.00 50.50
N ASN A 203 -14.56 -7.92 51.24
CA ASN A 203 -15.92 -7.81 51.77
C ASN A 203 -16.20 -6.40 52.32
N SER A 204 -17.22 -5.71 51.80
CA SER A 204 -18.35 -5.27 52.63
C SER A 204 -19.47 -4.63 51.80
N HIS A 205 -20.70 -4.93 52.20
CA HIS A 205 -21.97 -4.39 51.71
C HIS A 205 -22.00 -2.85 51.65
N ASN A 206 -22.50 -2.24 50.57
CA ASN A 206 -23.84 -1.65 50.54
C ASN A 206 -24.24 -0.99 49.20
N THR A 207 -25.45 -1.35 48.79
CA THR A 207 -26.45 -0.73 47.90
C THR A 207 -26.27 0.66 47.21
N LYS A 208 -26.75 0.67 45.95
CA LYS A 208 -27.54 1.71 45.22
C LYS A 208 -26.86 2.65 44.19
N SER A 209 -27.36 2.48 42.97
CA SER A 209 -27.84 3.50 42.02
C SER A 209 -26.84 4.25 41.12
N ASN A 210 -26.88 3.80 39.88
CA ASN A 210 -26.55 4.47 38.62
C ASN A 210 -26.98 5.96 38.56
N SER A 211 -26.04 6.87 38.24
CA SER A 211 -26.23 7.97 37.27
C SER A 211 -25.00 8.90 37.13
N ASN A 212 -24.53 9.02 35.89
CA ASN A 212 -23.92 10.20 35.25
C ASN A 212 -22.46 10.60 35.57
N SER A 213 -21.57 10.03 34.76
CA SER A 213 -20.11 10.15 34.68
C SER A 213 -19.56 11.34 33.86
N LEU A 214 -20.31 12.43 33.70
CA LEU A 214 -19.83 13.63 32.98
C LEU A 214 -19.59 14.82 33.92
N LEU A 215 -20.49 15.06 34.87
CA LEU A 215 -20.34 16.17 35.83
C LEU A 215 -19.12 16.00 36.74
N LYS A 216 -18.88 14.77 37.20
CA LYS A 216 -17.71 14.43 38.03
C LYS A 216 -16.39 14.59 37.26
N ARG A 217 -16.41 14.38 35.93
CA ARG A 217 -15.24 14.50 35.05
C ARG A 217 -14.92 15.96 34.71
N ALA A 218 -15.95 16.80 34.57
CA ALA A 218 -15.82 18.26 34.39
C ALA A 218 -15.36 18.98 35.67
N LEU A 219 -15.82 18.52 36.85
CA LEU A 219 -15.39 19.09 38.14
C LEU A 219 -13.94 18.75 38.49
N LEU A 220 -13.42 17.60 38.05
CA LEU A 220 -12.01 17.21 38.24
C LEU A 220 -11.05 17.91 37.28
N THR A 221 -11.54 18.52 36.20
CA THR A 221 -10.71 19.27 35.22
C THR A 221 -10.63 20.77 35.52
N SER A 222 -11.39 21.26 36.51
CA SER A 222 -11.47 22.70 36.84
C SER A 222 -10.60 23.11 38.04
N SER A 223 -9.92 22.16 38.70
CA SER A 223 -9.30 22.37 40.03
C SER A 223 -7.84 21.90 40.07
N SER A 224 -6.99 22.38 39.16
CA SER A 224 -5.55 22.11 39.23
C SER A 224 -4.70 23.30 38.78
N THR A 225 -4.68 24.34 39.59
CA THR A 225 -3.57 25.29 39.67
C THR A 225 -2.70 24.93 40.88
N SER A 226 -2.02 23.78 40.80
CA SER A 226 -0.92 23.41 41.71
C SER A 226 0.10 22.56 40.94
N PRO A 227 1.42 22.77 41.09
CA PRO A 227 2.41 22.22 40.16
C PRO A 227 2.86 20.78 40.47
N ASP A 228 2.38 20.14 41.54
CA ASP A 228 2.92 18.85 42.01
C ASP A 228 1.84 17.76 42.16
N ALA A 229 1.25 17.33 41.06
CA ALA A 229 0.46 16.09 41.02
C ALA A 229 0.90 15.21 39.84
N PRO A 230 1.27 13.93 40.06
CA PRO A 230 1.61 13.02 38.97
C PRO A 230 0.35 12.76 38.13
N SER A 231 0.34 13.34 36.94
CA SER A 231 -0.66 13.14 35.90
C SER A 231 -0.96 11.66 35.73
N ALA A 232 -2.20 11.25 36.04
CA ALA A 232 -2.69 9.89 35.92
C ALA A 232 -2.46 9.32 34.51
N ASN A 233 -1.37 8.55 34.40
CA ASN A 233 -1.12 7.38 33.55
C ASN A 233 -1.99 7.26 32.29
N LYS A 234 -1.66 8.02 31.24
CA LYS A 234 -1.73 7.47 29.88
C LYS A 234 -0.53 6.54 29.75
N SER A 235 -0.73 5.23 29.90
CA SER A 235 0.31 4.23 29.64
C SER A 235 0.78 4.40 28.19
N SER A 236 1.94 5.02 28.02
CA SER A 236 2.62 5.06 26.73
C SER A 236 3.17 3.67 26.46
N LEU A 237 2.77 3.05 25.36
CA LEU A 237 3.33 1.77 24.90
C LEU A 237 4.86 1.88 24.79
N THR A 238 5.56 0.86 25.28
CA THR A 238 7.02 0.77 25.16
C THR A 238 7.45 0.55 23.71
N LYS A 239 8.75 0.71 23.43
CA LYS A 239 9.28 0.49 22.08
C LYS A 239 9.14 -0.98 21.67
N GLU A 240 9.36 -1.89 22.61
CA GLU A 240 9.28 -3.33 22.44
C GLU A 240 7.84 -3.77 22.16
N GLU A 241 6.86 -3.19 22.89
CA GLU A 241 5.44 -3.43 22.64
C GLU A 241 5.03 -2.96 21.25
N LYS A 242 5.46 -1.76 20.85
CA LYS A 242 5.21 -1.24 19.49
C LYS A 242 5.81 -2.14 18.41
N GLN A 243 7.04 -2.60 18.60
CA GLN A 243 7.68 -3.52 17.66
C GLN A 243 6.88 -4.82 17.53
N ARG A 244 6.43 -5.38 18.66
CA ARG A 244 5.61 -6.60 18.66
C ARG A 244 4.28 -6.40 17.95
N ILE A 245 3.60 -5.29 18.18
CA ILE A 245 2.34 -4.95 17.50
C ILE A 245 2.57 -4.82 16.00
N TRP A 246 3.65 -4.15 15.59
CA TRP A 246 4.00 -3.98 14.18
C TRP A 246 4.17 -5.33 13.47
N THR A 247 4.98 -6.24 14.03
CA THR A 247 5.17 -7.58 13.47
C THR A 247 3.86 -8.37 13.39
N LEU A 248 3.02 -8.29 14.44
CA LEU A 248 1.72 -8.97 14.44
C LEU A 248 0.78 -8.43 13.36
N VAL A 249 0.75 -7.11 13.16
CA VAL A 249 -0.04 -6.46 12.12
C VAL A 249 0.41 -6.90 10.73
N GLN A 250 1.73 -6.89 10.47
CA GLN A 250 2.28 -7.35 9.19
C GLN A 250 1.92 -8.82 8.91
N HIS A 251 2.15 -9.70 9.89
CA HIS A 251 1.83 -11.12 9.74
C HIS A 251 0.33 -11.35 9.48
N HIS A 252 -0.54 -10.68 10.23
CA HIS A 252 -1.98 -10.78 10.04
C HIS A 252 -2.41 -10.26 8.66
N LEU A 253 -1.82 -9.16 8.21
CA LEU A 253 -2.09 -8.60 6.89
C LEU A 253 -1.70 -9.59 5.78
N TYR A 254 -0.46 -10.06 5.78
CA TYR A 254 0.04 -10.98 4.75
C TYR A 254 -0.79 -12.26 4.68
N LYS A 255 -1.12 -12.84 5.84
CA LYS A 255 -2.02 -14.00 5.92
C LYS A 255 -3.40 -13.69 5.33
N ARG A 256 -4.00 -12.54 5.66
CA ARG A 256 -5.33 -12.14 5.17
C ARG A 256 -5.36 -12.01 3.64
N ILE A 257 -4.31 -11.47 3.04
CA ILE A 257 -4.23 -11.22 1.59
C ILE A 257 -3.55 -12.38 0.81
N GLY A 258 -3.33 -13.53 1.45
CA GLY A 258 -2.80 -14.73 0.82
C GLY A 258 -1.34 -14.63 0.40
N LEU A 259 -0.55 -13.76 1.04
CA LEU A 259 0.91 -13.71 0.88
C LEU A 259 1.54 -14.55 1.99
N ASN A 260 2.25 -15.62 1.62
CA ASN A 260 2.99 -16.44 2.57
C ASN A 260 4.24 -15.68 3.02
N TRP A 261 4.13 -14.87 4.08
CA TRP A 261 5.25 -14.20 4.72
C TRP A 261 5.48 -14.77 6.11
N GLU A 262 6.69 -15.26 6.37
CA GLU A 262 7.16 -15.66 7.70
C GLU A 262 8.10 -14.56 8.23
N PRO A 263 7.91 -14.08 9.48
CA PRO A 263 8.83 -13.12 10.07
C PRO A 263 10.20 -13.77 10.26
N ASP A 264 11.28 -13.03 9.97
CA ASP A 264 12.63 -13.45 10.33
C ASP A 264 12.67 -13.80 11.82
N SER A 265 13.02 -15.04 12.14
CA SER A 265 13.25 -15.45 13.52
C SER A 265 14.47 -14.70 14.04
N PHE A 266 14.23 -13.74 14.94
CA PHE A 266 15.28 -13.22 15.80
C PHE A 266 15.65 -14.33 16.80
N ASP A 267 16.38 -15.33 16.34
CA ASP A 267 17.02 -16.28 17.24
C ASP A 267 18.08 -15.52 18.03
N SER A 268 17.84 -15.43 19.34
CA SER A 268 18.71 -14.84 20.35
C SER A 268 19.84 -15.79 20.73
#